data_AF-A0A2D4J491-F1
#
_entry.id   AF-A0A2D4J491-F1
#
_cell.length_a   1.000
_cell.length_b   1.000
_cell.length_c   1.000
_cell.angle_alpha   90.00
_cell.angle_beta   90.00
_cell.angle_gamma   90.00
#
_symmetry.space_group_name_H-M   'P 1'
#
loop_
_entity.id
_entity.type
_entity.pdbx_description
1 polymer ?
#
loop_
_entity_poly.entity_id
_entity_poly.type
_entity_poly.pdbx_seq_one_letter_code
_entity_poly.pdbx_strand_id
1 'polypeptide(L)'
;MALYVAAAMHDYDHPGRTNAFLVATSAPQAVLYNDRSVLENHHAAAAWNLFMSRPEYNFLIHLDHVEFKHFRFLVIEAILATDLKKHFDFVAKLNAKVNDDAGIDWTNENDRLLVCQMCIKLAD
;
A
#
# COMPACT_ATOMS: atom_id res chain seq x y z
N MET A 1 -6.19 8.76 -8.42
CA MET A 1 -5.12 8.18 -9.25
C MET A 1 -4.24 7.21 -8.46
N ALA A 2 -3.61 7.64 -7.35
CA ALA A 2 -2.71 6.79 -6.56
C ALA A 2 -3.34 5.43 -6.16
N LEU A 3 -4.58 5.42 -5.68
CA LEU A 3 -5.31 4.20 -5.33
C LEU A 3 -5.45 3.21 -6.50
N TYR A 4 -5.71 3.70 -7.71
CA TYR A 4 -5.84 2.84 -8.90
C TYR A 4 -4.50 2.25 -9.33
N VAL A 5 -3.43 3.05 -9.24
CA VAL A 5 -2.07 2.58 -9.52
C VAL A 5 -1.62 1.58 -8.46
N ALA A 6 -1.93 1.81 -7.19
CA ALA A 6 -1.71 0.86 -6.10
C ALA A 6 -2.44 -0.46 -6.37
N ALA A 7 -3.73 -0.43 -6.71
CA ALA A 7 -4.50 -1.63 -7.04
C ALA A 7 -3.88 -2.43 -8.20
N ALA A 8 -3.38 -1.75 -9.24
CA ALA A 8 -2.70 -2.40 -10.36
C ALA A 8 -1.36 -3.06 -9.97
N MET A 9 -0.76 -2.66 -8.85
CA MET A 9 0.58 -3.09 -8.42
C MET A 9 0.56 -3.94 -7.13
N HIS A 10 -0.56 -4.02 -6.40
CA HIS A 10 -0.56 -4.44 -5.00
C HIS A 10 -0.08 -5.87 -4.76
N ASP A 11 -0.20 -6.75 -5.76
CA ASP A 11 0.22 -8.16 -5.75
C ASP A 11 1.33 -8.46 -6.80
N TYR A 12 2.06 -7.43 -7.23
CA TYR A 12 3.12 -7.57 -8.25
C TYR A 12 4.19 -8.59 -7.84
N ASP A 13 4.46 -9.59 -8.68
CA ASP A 13 5.43 -10.66 -8.42
C ASP A 13 5.09 -11.54 -7.19
N HIS A 14 3.78 -11.79 -6.96
CA HIS A 14 3.31 -12.67 -5.89
C HIS A 14 3.75 -14.14 -6.09
N PRO A 15 4.45 -14.78 -5.12
CA PRO A 15 5.03 -16.11 -5.28
C PRO A 15 4.03 -17.27 -5.09
N GLY A 16 2.74 -16.97 -4.92
CA GLY A 16 1.70 -17.96 -4.60
C GLY A 16 1.90 -18.60 -3.22
N ARG A 17 2.48 -17.86 -2.27
CA ARG A 17 2.73 -18.26 -0.88
C ARG A 17 2.35 -17.10 0.04
N THR A 18 2.11 -17.39 1.31
CA THR A 18 1.72 -16.37 2.31
C THR A 18 2.94 -15.78 3.03
N ASN A 19 2.76 -14.60 3.63
CA ASN A 19 3.74 -14.02 4.57
C ASN A 19 4.17 -15.02 5.66
N ALA A 20 3.22 -15.75 6.25
CA ALA A 20 3.51 -16.75 7.29
C ALA A 20 4.41 -17.88 6.77
N PHE A 21 4.21 -18.34 5.53
CA PHE A 21 5.08 -19.35 4.91
C PHE A 21 6.49 -18.82 4.68
N LEU A 22 6.63 -17.60 4.16
CA LEU A 22 7.94 -17.00 3.89
C LEU A 22 8.74 -16.81 5.18
N VAL A 23 8.09 -16.35 6.25
CA VAL A 23 8.69 -16.21 7.58
C VAL A 23 9.08 -17.58 8.15
N ALA A 24 8.17 -18.56 8.13
CA ALA A 24 8.42 -19.89 8.69
C ALA A 24 9.56 -20.65 7.99
N THR A 25 9.79 -20.37 6.71
CA THR A 25 10.87 -21.00 5.92
C THR A 25 12.14 -20.16 5.86
N SER A 26 12.19 -19.03 6.56
CA SER A 26 13.29 -18.05 6.50
C SER A 26 13.66 -17.68 5.06
N ALA A 27 12.63 -17.51 4.22
CA ALA A 27 12.82 -17.13 2.83
C ALA A 27 13.63 -15.81 2.74
N PRO A 28 14.48 -15.62 1.72
CA PRO A 28 15.32 -14.42 1.62
C PRO A 28 14.54 -13.10 1.69
N GLN A 29 13.31 -13.06 1.13
CA GLN A 29 12.43 -11.90 1.22
C GLN A 29 11.97 -11.61 2.66
N ALA A 30 11.67 -12.65 3.46
CA ALA A 30 11.27 -12.48 4.85
C ALA A 30 12.42 -11.88 5.69
N VAL A 31 13.65 -12.37 5.47
CA VAL A 31 14.86 -11.82 6.09
C VAL A 31 15.07 -10.36 5.67
N LEU A 32 14.93 -10.05 4.37
CA LEU A 32 15.11 -8.69 3.83
C LEU A 32 14.14 -7.68 4.46
N TYR A 33 12.87 -8.06 4.61
CA TYR A 33 11.82 -7.21 5.18
C TYR A 33 11.58 -7.42 6.68
N ASN A 34 12.48 -8.15 7.36
CA ASN A 34 12.45 -8.39 8.80
C ASN A 34 11.07 -8.87 9.29
N ASP A 35 10.47 -9.83 8.56
CA ASP A 35 9.18 -10.47 8.85
C ASP A 35 7.95 -9.53 8.93
N ARG A 36 8.07 -8.29 8.43
CA ARG A 36 7.01 -7.28 8.46
C ARG A 36 6.43 -7.06 7.07
N SER A 37 5.16 -7.41 6.88
CA SER A 37 4.42 -7.21 5.62
C SER A 37 5.30 -7.59 4.42
N VAL A 38 5.82 -8.82 4.43
CA VAL A 38 6.96 -9.23 3.58
C VAL A 38 6.59 -9.09 2.10
N LEU A 39 5.43 -9.63 1.73
CA LEU A 39 4.88 -9.59 0.39
C LEU A 39 4.48 -8.17 0.00
N GLU A 40 3.77 -7.45 0.85
CA GLU A 40 3.27 -6.11 0.52
C GLU A 40 4.42 -5.10 0.34
N ASN A 41 5.50 -5.24 1.12
CA ASN A 41 6.74 -4.49 0.89
C ASN A 41 7.40 -4.87 -0.44
N HIS A 42 7.45 -6.17 -0.77
CA HIS A 42 8.01 -6.65 -2.04
C HIS A 42 7.24 -6.10 -3.23
N HIS A 43 5.91 -6.19 -3.23
CA HIS A 43 5.05 -5.70 -4.31
C HIS A 43 5.29 -4.21 -4.57
N ALA A 44 5.25 -3.39 -3.51
CA ALA A 44 5.51 -1.96 -3.61
C ALA A 44 6.93 -1.67 -4.12
N ALA A 45 7.96 -2.29 -3.50
CA ALA A 45 9.35 -2.02 -3.84
C ALA A 45 9.70 -2.45 -5.27
N ALA A 46 9.29 -3.65 -5.67
CA ALA A 46 9.60 -4.22 -6.97
C ALA A 46 8.87 -3.48 -8.11
N ALA A 47 7.60 -3.11 -7.94
CA ALA A 47 6.85 -2.32 -8.92
C ALA A 47 7.44 -0.91 -9.09
N TRP A 48 7.83 -0.25 -8.00
CA TRP A 48 8.50 1.06 -8.07
C TRP A 48 9.89 0.97 -8.70
N ASN A 49 10.65 -0.09 -8.41
CA ASN A 49 11.94 -0.34 -9.05
C ASN A 49 11.77 -0.56 -10.56
N LEU A 50 10.73 -1.29 -10.98
CA LEU A 50 10.39 -1.44 -12.39
C LEU A 50 10.06 -0.09 -13.04
N PHE A 51 9.17 0.71 -12.44
CA PHE A 51 8.82 2.03 -12.95
C PHE A 51 10.04 2.94 -13.13
N MET A 52 11.00 2.90 -12.19
CA MET A 52 12.22 3.71 -12.23
C MET A 52 13.34 3.12 -13.09
N SER A 53 13.19 1.88 -13.56
CA SER A 53 14.26 1.17 -14.26
C SER A 53 14.60 1.76 -15.63
N ARG A 54 13.63 2.43 -16.28
CA ARG A 54 13.81 3.01 -17.61
C ARG A 54 13.02 4.31 -17.79
N PRO A 55 13.58 5.33 -18.47
CA PRO A 55 12.91 6.61 -18.69
C PRO A 55 11.56 6.50 -19.42
N GLU A 56 11.42 5.54 -20.34
CA GLU A 56 10.19 5.34 -21.13
C GLU A 56 8.98 4.90 -20.28
N TYR A 57 9.20 4.43 -19.05
CA TYR A 57 8.11 4.08 -18.13
C TYR A 57 7.59 5.27 -17.34
N ASN A 58 8.28 6.43 -17.38
CA ASN A 58 7.89 7.60 -16.60
C ASN A 58 6.67 8.33 -17.21
N PHE A 59 5.50 7.72 -17.09
CA PHE A 59 4.22 8.35 -17.47
C PHE A 59 3.79 9.46 -16.51
N LEU A 60 4.50 9.65 -15.39
CA LEU A 60 4.27 10.69 -14.38
C LEU A 60 5.17 11.92 -14.57
N ILE A 61 5.82 12.07 -15.74
CA ILE A 61 6.82 13.11 -16.02
C ILE A 61 6.33 14.55 -15.82
N HIS A 62 5.02 14.78 -15.86
CA HIS A 62 4.42 16.11 -15.70
C HIS A 62 4.07 16.45 -14.24
N LEU A 63 4.24 15.51 -13.29
CA LEU A 63 4.14 15.83 -11.87
C LEU A 63 5.40 16.58 -11.42
N ASP A 64 5.22 17.61 -10.62
CA ASP A 64 6.36 18.21 -9.95
C ASP A 64 6.94 17.26 -8.87
N HIS A 65 8.10 17.62 -8.32
CA HIS A 65 8.77 16.78 -7.34
C HIS A 65 7.94 16.55 -6.05
N VAL A 66 7.16 17.56 -5.62
CA VAL A 66 6.32 17.47 -4.41
C VAL A 66 5.13 16.55 -4.68
N GLU A 67 4.46 16.72 -5.82
CA GLU A 67 3.36 15.88 -6.27
C GLU A 67 3.81 14.43 -6.47
N PHE A 68 4.95 14.19 -7.12
CA PHE A 68 5.49 12.85 -7.33
C PHE A 68 5.82 12.16 -6.00
N LYS A 69 6.49 12.87 -5.08
CA LYS A 69 6.82 12.33 -3.75
C LYS A 69 5.55 11.95 -2.98
N HIS A 70 4.55 12.82 -3.01
CA HIS A 70 3.27 12.57 -2.36
C HIS A 70 2.48 11.43 -3.02
N PHE A 71 2.46 11.37 -4.36
CA PHE A 71 1.86 10.28 -5.12
C PHE A 71 2.50 8.93 -4.76
N ARG A 72 3.84 8.87 -4.72
CA ARG A 72 4.57 7.66 -4.31
C ARG A 72 4.20 7.22 -2.90
N PHE A 73 4.13 8.16 -1.96
CA PHE A 73 3.70 7.89 -0.59
C PHE A 73 2.30 7.27 -0.55
N LEU A 74 1.31 7.86 -1.22
CA LEU A 74 -0.06 7.36 -1.25
C LEU A 74 -0.16 5.95 -1.85
N VAL A 75 0.60 5.66 -2.91
CA VAL A 75 0.63 4.32 -3.52
C VAL A 75 1.19 3.29 -2.53
N ILE A 76 2.30 3.61 -1.86
CA ILE A 76 2.93 2.71 -0.89
C ILE A 76 1.99 2.44 0.29
N GLU A 77 1.36 3.48 0.85
CA GLU A 77 0.42 3.32 1.97
C GLU A 77 -0.81 2.50 1.60
N ALA A 78 -1.28 2.59 0.35
CA ALA A 78 -2.39 1.76 -0.14
C ALA A 78 -1.98 0.29 -0.29
N ILE A 79 -0.81 0.00 -0.89
CA ILE A 79 -0.31 -1.39 -1.03
C ILE A 79 -0.03 -1.99 0.34
N LEU A 80 0.67 -1.30 1.25
CA LEU A 80 0.98 -1.84 2.58
C LEU A 80 -0.26 -2.04 3.47
N ALA A 81 -1.39 -1.43 3.13
CA ALA A 81 -2.65 -1.64 3.84
C ALA A 81 -3.33 -2.96 3.48
N THR A 82 -2.98 -3.62 2.37
CA THR A 82 -3.59 -4.91 1.98
C THR A 82 -3.16 -6.05 2.90
N ASP A 83 -2.04 -5.92 3.63
CA ASP A 83 -1.61 -6.90 4.64
C ASP A 83 -2.73 -7.23 5.64
N LEU A 84 -3.25 -8.46 5.54
CA LEU A 84 -4.35 -8.94 6.39
C LEU A 84 -3.95 -9.06 7.87
N LYS A 85 -2.65 -9.11 8.21
CA LYS A 85 -2.19 -9.05 9.60
C LYS A 85 -2.63 -7.75 10.30
N LYS A 86 -2.82 -6.66 9.53
CA LYS A 86 -3.27 -5.34 10.03
C LYS A 86 -4.76 -5.10 9.84
N HIS A 87 -5.53 -6.08 9.36
CA HIS A 87 -6.93 -5.90 8.98
C HIS A 87 -7.76 -5.29 10.11
N PHE A 88 -7.71 -5.88 11.30
CA PHE A 88 -8.50 -5.41 12.45
C PHE A 88 -8.07 -4.04 12.94
N ASP A 89 -6.79 -3.67 12.82
CA ASP A 89 -6.31 -2.34 13.19
C ASP A 89 -6.94 -1.26 12.29
N PHE A 90 -7.03 -1.52 10.97
CA PHE A 90 -7.67 -0.61 10.02
C PHE A 90 -9.18 -0.50 10.25
N VAL A 91 -9.87 -1.62 10.44
CA VAL A 91 -11.32 -1.63 10.74
C VAL A 91 -11.60 -0.87 12.04
N ALA A 92 -10.79 -1.09 13.09
CA ALA A 92 -10.94 -0.37 14.36
C ALA A 92 -10.75 1.15 14.18
N LYS A 93 -9.73 1.57 13.42
CA LYS A 93 -9.50 2.99 13.10
C LYS A 93 -10.67 3.60 12.33
N LEU A 94 -11.20 2.91 11.33
CA LEU A 94 -12.35 3.40 10.56
C LEU A 94 -13.59 3.52 11.46
N ASN A 95 -13.88 2.50 12.26
CA ASN A 95 -15.03 2.52 13.18
C ASN A 95 -14.91 3.65 14.20
N ALA A 96 -13.72 3.89 14.75
CA ALA A 96 -13.49 5.01 15.67
C ALA A 96 -13.81 6.37 15.02
N LYS A 97 -13.49 6.54 13.73
CA LYS A 97 -13.79 7.75 12.98
C LYS A 97 -15.27 7.89 12.59
N VAL A 98 -15.90 6.80 12.17
CA VAL A 98 -17.31 6.81 11.73
C VAL A 98 -18.28 6.96 12.91
N ASN A 99 -17.90 6.48 14.10
CA ASN A 99 -18.72 6.58 15.30
C ASN A 99 -18.46 7.86 16.13
N ASP A 100 -17.52 8.70 15.71
CA ASP A 100 -17.35 10.05 16.25
C ASP A 100 -18.43 10.97 15.66
N ASP A 101 -18.96 11.91 16.45
CA ASP A 101 -20.01 12.84 16.01
C ASP A 101 -19.56 13.69 14.80
N ALA A 102 -18.26 13.94 14.67
CA ALA A 102 -17.66 14.65 13.54
C ALA A 102 -17.57 13.80 12.26
N GLY A 103 -17.58 12.47 12.36
CA GLY A 103 -17.45 11.55 11.23
C GLY A 103 -16.12 11.68 10.46
N ILE A 104 -16.17 11.40 9.15
CA ILE A 104 -15.02 11.55 8.25
C ILE A 104 -14.86 13.02 7.84
N ASP A 105 -13.71 13.61 8.20
CA ASP A 105 -13.35 14.95 7.72
C ASP A 105 -12.62 14.85 6.37
N TRP A 106 -13.34 15.15 5.28
CA TRP A 106 -12.79 15.14 3.93
C TRP A 106 -11.74 16.21 3.66
N THR A 107 -11.57 17.20 4.54
CA THR A 107 -10.47 18.18 4.46
C THR A 107 -9.19 17.63 5.10
N ASN A 108 -9.30 16.66 6.00
CA ASN A 108 -8.19 15.96 6.63
C ASN A 108 -7.60 14.88 5.70
N GLU A 109 -6.28 14.96 5.46
CA GLU A 109 -5.59 14.03 4.56
C GLU A 109 -5.51 12.60 5.11
N ASN A 110 -5.34 12.44 6.42
CA ASN A 110 -5.26 11.12 7.05
C ASN A 110 -6.61 10.39 6.98
N ASP A 111 -7.71 11.12 7.12
CA ASP A 111 -9.05 10.55 7.01
C ASP A 111 -9.33 10.11 5.56
N ARG A 112 -8.95 10.93 4.57
CA ARG A 112 -9.00 10.53 3.15
C ARG A 112 -8.14 9.30 2.87
N LEU A 113 -6.92 9.24 3.41
CA LEU A 113 -6.02 8.10 3.25
C LEU A 113 -6.63 6.83 3.86
N LEU A 114 -7.18 6.91 5.07
CA LEU A 114 -7.84 5.79 5.74
C LEU A 114 -9.00 5.25 4.90
N VAL A 115 -9.83 6.13 4.32
CA VAL A 115 -10.93 5.71 3.42
C VAL A 115 -10.38 5.02 2.17
N CYS A 116 -9.32 5.55 1.54
CA CYS A 116 -8.67 4.92 0.40
C CYS A 116 -8.10 3.52 0.74
N GLN A 117 -7.45 3.39 1.90
CA GLN A 117 -6.92 2.11 2.39
C GLN A 117 -8.05 1.12 2.62
N MET A 118 -9.16 1.53 3.25
CA MET A 118 -10.33 0.67 3.44
C MET A 118 -10.99 0.30 2.11
N CYS A 119 -10.94 1.17 1.10
CA CYS A 119 -11.46 0.91 -0.23
C CYS A 119 -10.68 -0.21 -0.94
N ILE A 120 -9.34 -0.16 -0.96
CA ILE A 120 -8.55 -1.24 -1.56
C ILE A 120 -8.67 -2.54 -0.75
N LYS A 121 -8.75 -2.48 0.59
CA LYS A 121 -8.97 -3.66 1.44
C LYS A 121 -10.32 -4.35 1.23
N LEU A 122 -11.30 -3.65 0.67
CA LEU A 122 -12.60 -4.23 0.28
C LEU A 122 -12.55 -4.83 -1.13
N ALA A 123 -11.70 -4.27 -2.00
CA ALA A 123 -11.60 -4.64 -3.40
C ALA A 123 -10.67 -5.85 -3.63
N ASP A 124 -9.68 -6.01 -2.76
CA ASP A 124 -8.83 -7.20 -2.60
C ASP A 124 -9.59 -8.33 -1.87
#